data_AF-A0A1J3DTG2-F1
#
_entry.id   AF-A0A1J3DTG2-F1
#
_cell.length_a   1.000
_cell.length_b   1.000
_cell.length_c   1.000
_cell.angle_alpha   90.00
_cell.angle_beta   90.00
_cell.angle_gamma   90.00
#
_symmetry.space_group_name_H-M   'P 1'
#
loop_
_entity.id
_entity.type
_entity.pdbx_description
1 polymer ?
#
loop_
_entity_poly.entity_id
_entity_poly.type
_entity_poly.pdbx_seq_one_letter_code
_entity_poly.pdbx_strand_id
1 'polypeptide(L)'
;VLKQKLGFKGFVISDWEGLDRLSEPWGSNYRNCLKTAVNAGIDMVMVPFNYKQFVQDMTDLVESGEVPIARVDDAVERILRVKFVAGLFEHPLADRSLLATVGCKKHREVAREAVRKSLVLLKNEYFLPLDRNAERILVVGKHADDLGYQCGGWTKTMYGQSGRITIGTTLLDAIKATVGNKTEVVYEETPSKETLASWKRFSYAIVAVGESPYAETPGDNSELIIPFNGSDMVTAVAEKIPTLAILFSGRPMVLEPQVLEKTGALVAAWLPGTEGQGIADVIFGDYEFRGKLPVSWFKSVDQLPLDIDANGYLPLFPLGFGLNCDSVENSKQV
;
A
#
# COMPACT_ATOMS: atom_id res chain seq x y z
N VAL A 1 30.38 -6.14 1.97
CA VAL A 1 30.01 -5.40 0.73
C VAL A 1 29.68 -3.93 1.02
N LEU A 2 28.63 -3.66 1.81
CA LEU A 2 28.12 -2.30 2.07
C LEU A 2 29.20 -1.28 2.50
N LYS A 3 29.95 -1.53 3.58
CA LYS A 3 30.92 -0.57 4.11
C LYS A 3 32.18 -0.41 3.24
N GLN A 4 32.74 -1.52 2.78
CA GLN A 4 34.04 -1.54 2.09
C GLN A 4 33.91 -1.32 0.58
N LYS A 5 33.08 -2.11 -0.12
CA LYS A 5 32.98 -2.07 -1.58
C LYS A 5 32.10 -0.91 -2.06
N LEU A 6 30.95 -0.69 -1.43
CA LEU A 6 30.05 0.44 -1.76
C LEU A 6 30.45 1.74 -1.04
N GLY A 7 31.42 1.67 -0.11
CA GLY A 7 31.95 2.84 0.59
C GLY A 7 30.98 3.49 1.58
N PHE A 8 29.91 2.80 2.01
CA PHE A 8 28.89 3.38 2.90
C PHE A 8 29.51 3.94 4.20
N LYS A 9 29.24 5.22 4.49
CA LYS A 9 29.79 5.96 5.64
C LYS A 9 28.77 6.27 6.74
N GLY A 10 27.49 5.96 6.52
CA GLY A 10 26.49 6.01 7.60
C GLY A 10 26.66 4.86 8.59
N PHE A 11 25.71 4.73 9.51
CA PHE A 11 25.61 3.60 10.44
C PHE A 11 24.56 2.58 9.96
N VAL A 12 24.78 1.31 10.26
CA VAL A 12 23.86 0.21 9.98
C VAL A 12 23.07 -0.12 11.24
N ILE A 13 21.74 -0.10 11.16
CA ILE A 13 20.86 -0.47 12.26
C ILE A 13 20.28 -1.87 12.03
N SER A 14 20.09 -2.65 13.09
CA SER A 14 19.33 -3.90 13.01
C SER A 14 17.83 -3.64 12.89
N ASP A 15 17.08 -4.65 12.45
CA ASP A 15 15.62 -4.66 12.60
C ASP A 15 15.21 -4.95 14.07
N TRP A 16 13.92 -4.80 14.38
CA TRP A 16 13.30 -5.09 15.68
C TRP A 16 13.55 -6.55 16.07
N GLU A 17 14.33 -6.75 17.15
CA GLU A 17 14.73 -8.09 17.61
C GLU A 17 15.38 -8.95 16.51
N GLY A 18 15.95 -8.30 15.49
CA GLY A 18 16.54 -9.00 14.34
C GLY A 18 17.75 -9.87 14.72
N LEU A 19 18.44 -9.51 15.80
CA LEU A 19 19.54 -10.31 16.36
C LEU A 19 19.02 -11.59 17.03
N ASP A 20 17.93 -11.50 17.75
CA ASP A 20 17.31 -12.62 18.47
C ASP A 20 16.94 -13.75 17.50
N ARG A 21 16.55 -13.41 16.28
CA ARG A 21 16.21 -14.33 15.19
C ARG A 21 17.42 -15.03 14.53
N LEU A 22 18.65 -14.75 14.98
CA LEU A 22 19.86 -15.48 14.53
C LEU A 22 20.02 -16.85 15.21
N SER A 23 19.21 -17.16 16.23
CA SER A 23 19.20 -18.46 16.91
C SER A 23 17.80 -19.08 16.89
N GLU A 24 17.74 -20.41 16.99
CA GLU A 24 16.49 -21.16 17.15
C GLU A 24 16.56 -21.98 18.44
N PRO A 25 15.65 -21.79 19.42
CA PRO A 25 14.59 -20.78 19.47
C PRO A 25 15.12 -19.34 19.46
N TRP A 26 14.30 -18.38 19.02
CA TRP A 26 14.67 -16.96 18.98
C TRP A 26 15.12 -16.48 20.37
N GLY A 27 16.25 -15.77 20.42
CA GLY A 27 16.85 -15.23 21.65
C GLY A 27 17.57 -16.25 22.54
N SER A 28 17.54 -17.56 22.23
CA SER A 28 18.11 -18.61 23.07
C SER A 28 19.64 -18.52 23.27
N ASN A 29 20.35 -17.85 22.35
CA ASN A 29 21.80 -17.63 22.45
C ASN A 29 22.16 -16.15 22.20
N TYR A 30 21.48 -15.24 22.91
CA TYR A 30 21.55 -13.80 22.68
C TYR A 30 22.98 -13.23 22.63
N ARG A 31 23.85 -13.59 23.59
CA ARG A 31 25.25 -13.14 23.61
C ARG A 31 25.99 -13.51 22.32
N ASN A 32 25.79 -14.72 21.80
CA ASN A 32 26.43 -15.13 20.55
C ASN A 32 25.81 -14.45 19.32
N CYS A 33 24.49 -14.26 19.31
CA CYS A 33 23.80 -13.50 18.26
C CYS A 33 24.33 -12.06 18.18
N LEU A 34 24.49 -11.42 19.35
CA LEU A 34 25.04 -10.08 19.50
C LEU A 34 26.49 -9.99 19.00
N LYS A 35 27.36 -10.89 19.47
CA LYS A 35 28.74 -11.01 18.97
C LYS A 35 28.78 -11.12 17.45
N THR A 36 27.97 -12.01 16.90
CA THR A 36 27.90 -12.29 15.46
C THR A 36 27.49 -11.05 14.68
N ALA A 37 26.41 -10.38 15.08
CA ALA A 37 25.86 -9.22 14.39
C ALA A 37 26.79 -7.99 14.45
N VAL A 38 27.37 -7.70 15.61
CA VAL A 38 28.27 -6.53 15.77
C VAL A 38 29.56 -6.76 14.99
N ASN A 39 30.15 -7.95 15.04
CA ASN A 39 31.34 -8.27 14.24
C ASN A 39 31.04 -8.33 12.74
N ALA A 40 29.81 -8.68 12.33
CA ALA A 40 29.36 -8.57 10.93
C ALA A 40 29.22 -7.11 10.46
N GLY A 41 29.20 -6.15 11.39
CA GLY A 41 29.26 -4.71 11.12
C GLY A 41 27.97 -3.95 11.37
N ILE A 42 27.02 -4.49 12.15
CA ILE A 42 25.91 -3.71 12.72
C ILE A 42 26.49 -2.65 13.66
N ASP A 43 26.02 -1.41 13.52
CA ASP A 43 26.50 -0.26 14.30
C ASP A 43 25.54 0.12 15.44
N MET A 44 24.24 -0.02 15.20
CA MET A 44 23.18 0.25 16.16
C MET A 44 22.25 -0.96 16.24
N VAL A 45 22.00 -1.45 17.45
CA VAL A 45 21.07 -2.56 17.67
C VAL A 45 19.74 -2.01 18.14
N MET A 46 18.67 -2.33 17.42
CA MET A 46 17.30 -2.02 17.82
C MET A 46 16.82 -3.02 18.87
N VAL A 47 17.24 -2.79 20.12
CA VAL A 47 16.76 -3.55 21.29
C VAL A 47 15.56 -2.80 21.90
N PRO A 48 14.32 -3.27 21.70
CA PRO A 48 13.15 -2.52 22.11
C PRO A 48 12.92 -2.54 23.63
N PHE A 49 13.28 -3.63 24.30
CA PHE A 49 12.95 -3.84 25.72
C PHE A 49 14.17 -4.18 26.59
N ASN A 50 14.99 -5.15 26.18
CA ASN A 50 16.04 -5.75 27.02
C ASN A 50 17.39 -5.02 26.96
N TYR A 51 17.38 -3.68 26.94
CA TYR A 51 18.60 -2.88 26.78
C TYR A 51 19.64 -3.12 27.89
N LYS A 52 19.22 -3.50 29.10
CA LYS A 52 20.15 -3.81 30.20
C LYS A 52 21.00 -5.04 29.92
N GLN A 53 20.36 -6.12 29.44
CA GLN A 53 21.05 -7.34 29.03
C GLN A 53 21.99 -7.04 27.86
N PHE A 54 21.50 -6.31 26.86
CA PHE A 54 22.33 -5.86 25.74
C PHE A 54 23.60 -5.12 26.18
N VAL A 55 23.48 -4.14 27.10
CA VAL A 55 24.64 -3.39 27.60
C VAL A 55 25.62 -4.29 28.34
N GLN A 56 25.12 -5.19 29.20
CA GLN A 56 25.95 -6.13 29.94
C GLN A 56 26.70 -7.06 28.98
N ASP A 57 25.98 -7.74 28.09
CA ASP A 57 26.56 -8.70 27.16
C ASP A 57 27.56 -8.02 26.20
N MET A 58 27.26 -6.81 25.72
CA MET A 58 28.20 -6.03 24.89
C MET A 58 29.47 -5.66 25.65
N THR A 59 29.35 -5.23 26.91
CA THR A 59 30.50 -4.89 27.75
C THR A 59 31.38 -6.12 27.94
N ASP A 60 30.78 -7.23 28.34
CA ASP A 60 31.47 -8.49 28.56
C ASP A 60 32.11 -9.06 27.27
N LEU A 61 31.52 -8.79 26.10
CA LEU A 61 32.09 -9.18 24.79
C LEU A 61 33.32 -8.34 24.41
N VAL A 62 33.35 -7.06 24.81
CA VAL A 62 34.50 -6.18 24.58
C VAL A 62 35.61 -6.49 25.57
N GLU A 63 35.28 -6.68 26.85
CA GLU A 63 36.24 -7.04 27.90
C GLU A 63 36.89 -8.40 27.64
N SER A 64 36.15 -9.38 27.11
CA SER A 64 36.70 -10.68 26.71
C SER A 64 37.51 -10.63 25.40
N GLY A 65 37.48 -9.51 24.67
CA GLY A 65 38.13 -9.35 23.36
C GLY A 65 37.42 -10.05 22.19
N GLU A 66 36.23 -10.63 22.43
CA GLU A 66 35.41 -11.25 21.39
C GLU A 66 34.81 -10.22 20.41
N VAL A 67 34.64 -8.98 20.85
CA VAL A 67 34.36 -7.81 20.01
C VAL A 67 35.51 -6.81 20.21
N PRO A 68 36.34 -6.55 19.18
CA PRO A 68 37.45 -5.61 19.31
C PRO A 68 36.97 -4.18 19.59
N ILE A 69 37.68 -3.42 20.42
CA ILE A 69 37.33 -2.00 20.67
C ILE A 69 37.27 -1.18 19.39
N ALA A 70 38.13 -1.47 18.40
CA ALA A 70 38.10 -0.82 17.08
C ALA A 70 36.77 -1.03 16.32
N ARG A 71 36.03 -2.13 16.59
CA ARG A 71 34.70 -2.39 16.03
C ARG A 71 33.65 -1.47 16.69
N VAL A 72 33.78 -1.23 17.99
CA VAL A 72 32.97 -0.27 18.74
C VAL A 72 33.27 1.15 18.26
N ASP A 73 34.54 1.51 18.10
CA ASP A 73 34.96 2.82 17.60
C ASP A 73 34.39 3.11 16.21
N ASP A 74 34.47 2.17 15.25
CA ASP A 74 33.86 2.36 13.92
C ASP A 74 32.33 2.52 14.00
N ALA A 75 31.66 1.78 14.90
CA ALA A 75 30.21 1.91 15.08
C ALA A 75 29.82 3.28 15.67
N VAL A 76 30.50 3.70 16.72
CA VAL A 76 30.27 4.98 17.39
C VAL A 76 30.62 6.14 16.47
N GLU A 77 31.74 6.08 15.76
CA GLU A 77 32.14 7.11 14.79
C GLU A 77 31.05 7.31 13.73
N ARG A 78 30.44 6.24 13.21
CA ARG A 78 29.36 6.32 12.22
C ARG A 78 28.08 6.92 12.79
N ILE A 79 27.70 6.52 14.01
CA ILE A 79 26.52 7.07 14.69
C ILE A 79 26.71 8.56 14.96
N LEU A 80 27.86 8.93 15.53
CA LEU A 80 28.19 10.33 15.82
C LEU A 80 28.28 11.16 14.53
N ARG A 81 28.91 10.63 13.47
CA ARG A 81 28.96 11.28 12.16
C ARG A 81 27.55 11.65 11.69
N VAL A 82 26.61 10.70 11.70
CA VAL A 82 25.23 10.99 11.25
C VAL A 82 24.55 12.02 12.17
N LYS A 83 24.74 11.93 13.49
CA LYS A 83 24.18 12.92 14.44
C LYS A 83 24.73 14.33 14.22
N PHE A 84 26.04 14.49 13.99
CA PHE A 84 26.65 15.78 13.68
C PHE A 84 26.23 16.31 12.31
N VAL A 85 26.25 15.48 11.26
CA VAL A 85 25.83 15.89 9.91
C VAL A 85 24.36 16.31 9.87
N ALA A 86 23.50 15.67 10.66
CA ALA A 86 22.08 16.03 10.77
C ALA A 86 21.82 17.29 11.63
N GLY A 87 22.85 17.88 12.25
CA GLY A 87 22.69 19.04 13.14
C GLY A 87 21.99 18.72 14.46
N LEU A 88 21.98 17.44 14.89
CA LEU A 88 21.25 17.01 16.08
C LEU A 88 21.86 17.58 17.37
N PHE A 89 23.16 17.92 17.35
CA PHE A 89 23.83 18.55 18.49
C PHE A 89 23.46 20.04 18.61
N GLU A 90 23.22 20.72 17.49
CA GLU A 90 22.78 22.12 17.43
C GLU A 90 21.29 22.25 17.72
N HIS A 91 20.48 21.29 17.27
CA HIS A 91 19.02 21.28 17.40
C HIS A 91 18.52 19.98 18.04
N PRO A 92 18.83 19.72 19.33
CA PRO A 92 18.49 18.46 19.99
C PRO A 92 17.01 18.37 20.42
N LEU A 93 16.28 19.50 20.41
CA LEU A 93 14.89 19.59 20.87
C LEU A 93 13.95 19.86 19.69
N ALA A 94 12.72 19.38 19.83
CA ALA A 94 11.69 19.59 18.81
C ALA A 94 11.30 21.08 18.70
N ASP A 95 11.22 21.56 17.46
CA ASP A 95 10.63 22.87 17.16
C ASP A 95 9.09 22.76 17.11
N ARG A 96 8.43 23.32 18.13
CA ARG A 96 6.96 23.28 18.25
C ARG A 96 6.25 24.14 17.20
N SER A 97 6.94 25.10 16.56
CA SER A 97 6.35 25.93 15.51
C SER A 97 5.95 25.11 14.27
N LEU A 98 6.59 23.95 14.07
CA LEU A 98 6.34 23.05 12.93
C LEU A 98 5.09 22.18 13.09
N LEU A 99 4.39 22.24 14.23
CA LEU A 99 3.21 21.39 14.46
C LEU A 99 2.13 21.59 13.40
N ALA A 100 1.94 22.81 12.91
CA ALA A 100 0.98 23.14 11.86
C ALA A 100 1.30 22.46 10.50
N THR A 101 2.52 21.96 10.32
CA THR A 101 2.94 21.22 9.11
C THR A 101 2.37 19.79 9.09
N VAL A 102 2.03 19.22 10.25
CA VAL A 102 1.49 17.86 10.35
C VAL A 102 0.08 17.82 9.74
N GLY A 103 -0.07 17.06 8.65
CA GLY A 103 -1.36 16.92 7.96
C GLY A 103 -1.87 18.20 7.29
N CYS A 104 -0.98 19.17 7.01
CA CYS A 104 -1.34 20.44 6.40
C CYS A 104 -1.90 20.26 4.98
N LYS A 105 -2.69 21.24 4.51
CA LYS A 105 -3.35 21.20 3.20
C LYS A 105 -2.38 20.95 2.05
N LYS A 106 -1.21 21.60 2.05
CA LYS A 106 -0.19 21.44 0.99
C LYS A 106 0.32 19.99 0.89
N HIS A 107 0.52 19.31 2.02
CA HIS A 107 0.94 17.90 2.01
C HIS A 107 -0.18 16.98 1.53
N ARG A 108 -1.43 17.29 1.90
CA ARG A 108 -2.61 16.58 1.39
C ARG A 108 -2.81 16.77 -0.11
N GLU A 109 -2.51 17.94 -0.65
CA GLU A 109 -2.52 18.18 -2.10
C GLU A 109 -1.48 17.32 -2.83
N VAL A 110 -0.28 17.19 -2.28
CA VAL A 110 0.76 16.27 -2.79
C VAL A 110 0.31 14.81 -2.69
N ALA A 111 -0.30 14.41 -1.57
CA ALA A 111 -0.83 13.05 -1.41
C ALA A 111 -1.97 12.76 -2.40
N ARG A 112 -2.92 13.68 -2.59
CA ARG A 112 -3.99 13.60 -3.60
C ARG A 112 -3.42 13.46 -5.02
N GLU A 113 -2.34 14.17 -5.33
CA GLU A 113 -1.62 14.03 -6.60
C GLU A 113 -0.96 12.65 -6.75
N ALA A 114 -0.32 12.16 -5.70
CA ALA A 114 0.27 10.82 -5.69
C ALA A 114 -0.80 9.74 -5.90
N VAL A 115 -1.97 9.87 -5.27
CA VAL A 115 -3.13 8.99 -5.51
C VAL A 115 -3.51 9.00 -6.98
N ARG A 116 -3.76 10.17 -7.59
CA ARG A 116 -4.12 10.25 -9.03
C ARG A 116 -3.11 9.51 -9.93
N LYS A 117 -1.82 9.68 -9.64
CA LYS A 117 -0.72 9.12 -10.43
C LYS A 117 -0.47 7.63 -10.18
N SER A 118 -0.93 7.09 -9.05
CA SER A 118 -0.74 5.68 -8.72
C SER A 118 -1.79 4.77 -9.35
N LEU A 119 -3.00 5.29 -9.64
CA LEU A 119 -4.10 4.49 -10.18
C LEU A 119 -3.73 3.89 -11.53
N VAL A 120 -3.91 2.57 -11.66
CA VAL A 120 -3.71 1.85 -12.92
C VAL A 120 -5.06 1.40 -13.45
N LEU A 121 -5.40 1.88 -14.64
CA LEU A 121 -6.59 1.43 -15.37
C LEU A 121 -6.30 0.09 -16.05
N LEU A 122 -6.93 -0.98 -15.58
CA LEU A 122 -6.71 -2.34 -16.08
C LEU A 122 -7.66 -2.71 -17.22
N LYS A 123 -8.89 -2.22 -17.14
CA LYS A 123 -9.94 -2.44 -18.14
C LYS A 123 -10.76 -1.15 -18.31
N ASN A 124 -11.14 -0.83 -19.55
CA ASN A 124 -12.09 0.25 -19.85
C ASN A 124 -12.80 0.00 -21.19
N GLU A 125 -14.07 -0.40 -21.17
CA GLU A 125 -14.92 -0.57 -22.36
C GLU A 125 -15.71 0.71 -22.66
N TYR A 126 -15.00 1.84 -22.88
CA TYR A 126 -15.59 3.17 -23.06
C TYR A 126 -16.48 3.62 -21.90
N PHE A 127 -16.15 3.17 -20.69
CA PHE A 127 -16.95 3.41 -19.50
C PHE A 127 -16.47 4.62 -18.69
N LEU A 128 -15.15 4.84 -18.64
CA LEU A 128 -14.53 6.02 -18.03
C LEU A 128 -14.17 7.07 -19.08
N PRO A 129 -14.30 8.38 -18.77
CA PRO A 129 -14.71 8.93 -17.47
C PRO A 129 -16.22 8.81 -17.20
N LEU A 130 -16.60 8.72 -15.92
CA LEU A 130 -18.00 8.63 -15.48
C LEU A 130 -18.73 9.97 -15.64
N ASP A 131 -20.04 9.92 -15.92
CA ASP A 131 -20.90 11.10 -15.97
C ASP A 131 -21.22 11.64 -14.56
N ARG A 132 -20.66 12.80 -14.24
CA ARG A 132 -20.88 13.53 -12.98
C ARG A 132 -22.34 13.94 -12.75
N ASN A 133 -23.14 14.02 -13.81
CA ASN A 133 -24.51 14.52 -13.77
C ASN A 133 -25.56 13.41 -13.88
N ALA A 134 -25.16 12.14 -13.76
CA ALA A 134 -26.07 11.02 -13.66
C ALA A 134 -27.14 11.27 -12.59
N GLU A 135 -28.40 10.94 -12.88
CA GLU A 135 -29.51 11.21 -11.95
C GLU A 135 -29.34 10.44 -10.64
N ARG A 136 -28.90 9.18 -10.73
CA ARG A 136 -28.76 8.28 -9.59
C ARG A 136 -27.66 7.26 -9.82
N ILE A 137 -26.78 7.11 -8.84
CA ILE A 137 -25.63 6.19 -8.91
C ILE A 137 -25.59 5.30 -7.66
N LEU A 138 -25.02 4.12 -7.83
CA LEU A 138 -24.82 3.17 -6.74
C LEU A 138 -23.33 3.11 -6.37
N VAL A 139 -23.01 3.21 -5.09
CA VAL A 139 -21.67 2.96 -4.55
C VAL A 139 -21.77 1.77 -3.61
N VAL A 140 -20.97 0.74 -3.85
CA VAL A 140 -21.05 -0.53 -3.12
C VAL A 140 -19.69 -0.95 -2.62
N GLY A 141 -19.68 -1.68 -1.51
CA GLY A 141 -18.50 -2.34 -0.99
C GLY A 141 -17.87 -1.58 0.17
N LYS A 142 -17.33 -2.35 1.12
CA LYS A 142 -16.78 -1.83 2.38
C LYS A 142 -15.64 -0.83 2.16
N HIS A 143 -14.83 -1.01 1.13
CA HIS A 143 -13.72 -0.10 0.81
C HIS A 143 -14.17 1.26 0.30
N ALA A 144 -15.45 1.46 -0.03
CA ALA A 144 -15.94 2.75 -0.45
C ALA A 144 -15.97 3.79 0.69
N ASP A 145 -16.31 3.39 1.92
CA ASP A 145 -16.42 4.31 3.06
C ASP A 145 -15.59 3.89 4.28
N ASP A 146 -14.45 3.22 4.03
CA ASP A 146 -13.50 2.82 5.08
C ASP A 146 -12.11 3.44 4.84
N LEU A 147 -11.82 4.50 5.60
CA LEU A 147 -10.55 5.23 5.52
C LEU A 147 -9.34 4.36 5.93
N GLY A 148 -9.56 3.41 6.84
CA GLY A 148 -8.52 2.50 7.29
C GLY A 148 -8.14 1.50 6.21
N TYR A 149 -9.13 0.96 5.50
CA TYR A 149 -8.92 0.02 4.41
C TYR A 149 -8.22 0.66 3.21
N GLN A 150 -8.55 1.90 2.84
CA GLN A 150 -7.80 2.60 1.79
C GLN A 150 -6.36 2.96 2.19
N CYS A 151 -6.04 3.01 3.50
CA CYS A 151 -4.68 3.26 3.97
C CYS A 151 -3.83 2.00 4.12
N GLY A 152 -4.43 0.89 4.57
CA GLY A 152 -3.73 -0.37 4.81
C GLY A 152 -2.89 -0.39 6.09
N GLY A 153 -1.90 -1.29 6.13
CA GLY A 153 -0.97 -1.44 7.27
C GLY A 153 -0.13 -0.19 7.52
N TRP A 154 0.57 -0.16 8.65
CA TRP A 154 1.41 0.96 9.08
C TRP A 154 0.70 2.31 9.16
N THR A 155 -0.63 2.32 9.23
CA THR A 155 -1.43 3.52 9.41
C THR A 155 -2.14 3.48 10.75
N LYS A 156 -1.80 4.43 11.63
CA LYS A 156 -2.27 4.54 13.03
C LYS A 156 -1.80 3.40 13.95
N THR A 157 -1.86 2.16 13.50
CA THR A 157 -1.36 0.95 14.17
C THR A 157 -0.46 0.17 13.21
N MET A 158 0.33 -0.78 13.73
CA MET A 158 1.25 -1.62 12.94
C MET A 158 0.51 -2.35 11.80
N TYR A 159 -0.56 -3.07 12.13
CA TYR A 159 -1.33 -3.84 11.15
C TYR A 159 -2.42 -3.03 10.44
N GLY A 160 -2.59 -1.75 10.79
CA GLY A 160 -3.74 -0.96 10.40
C GLY A 160 -5.03 -1.38 11.12
N GLN A 161 -6.13 -0.72 10.78
CA GLN A 161 -7.46 -0.97 11.36
C GLN A 161 -8.54 -0.45 10.40
N SER A 162 -9.77 -0.97 10.53
CA SER A 162 -10.97 -0.53 9.78
C SER A 162 -11.54 0.79 10.35
N GLY A 163 -12.26 1.53 9.52
CA GLY A 163 -13.06 2.69 9.88
C GLY A 163 -12.36 4.04 9.66
N ARG A 164 -12.90 5.10 10.29
CA ARG A 164 -12.34 6.46 10.22
C ARG A 164 -11.23 6.65 11.25
N ILE A 165 -10.06 6.11 10.94
CA ILE A 165 -8.92 5.96 11.87
C ILE A 165 -8.05 7.22 12.02
N THR A 166 -8.21 8.19 11.11
CA THR A 166 -7.47 9.46 11.05
C THR A 166 -8.28 10.50 10.26
N ILE A 167 -7.72 11.68 10.03
CA ILE A 167 -8.32 12.72 9.17
C ILE A 167 -8.00 12.41 7.71
N GLY A 168 -9.03 12.20 6.90
CA GLY A 168 -8.94 11.96 5.47
C GLY A 168 -10.31 11.96 4.79
N THR A 169 -10.31 11.68 3.50
CA THR A 169 -11.51 11.61 2.64
C THR A 169 -11.63 10.20 2.10
N THR A 170 -12.77 9.55 2.35
CA THR A 170 -13.05 8.22 1.78
C THR A 170 -13.37 8.32 0.28
N LEU A 171 -13.38 7.20 -0.43
CA LEU A 171 -13.86 7.16 -1.81
C LEU A 171 -15.32 7.66 -1.91
N LEU A 172 -16.18 7.26 -0.97
CA LEU A 172 -17.58 7.70 -0.93
C LEU A 172 -17.69 9.20 -0.71
N ASP A 173 -16.94 9.76 0.25
CA ASP A 173 -16.91 11.20 0.49
C ASP A 173 -16.43 11.96 -0.76
N ALA A 174 -15.40 11.45 -1.44
CA ALA A 174 -14.86 12.02 -2.67
C ALA A 174 -15.88 11.99 -3.82
N ILE A 175 -16.60 10.88 -4.00
CA ILE A 175 -17.66 10.76 -5.01
C ILE A 175 -18.76 11.79 -4.73
N LYS A 176 -19.25 11.86 -3.48
CA LYS A 176 -20.28 12.83 -3.08
C LYS A 176 -19.85 14.29 -3.28
N ALA A 177 -18.57 14.59 -3.10
CA ALA A 177 -18.02 15.93 -3.33
C ALA A 177 -17.84 16.28 -4.82
N THR A 178 -17.83 15.28 -5.71
CA THR A 178 -17.51 15.43 -7.14
C THR A 178 -18.74 15.41 -8.06
N VAL A 179 -19.75 14.59 -7.73
CA VAL A 179 -20.97 14.50 -8.53
C VAL A 179 -21.82 15.78 -8.43
N GLY A 180 -22.68 16.00 -9.42
CA GLY A 180 -23.55 17.17 -9.46
C GLY A 180 -24.53 17.19 -8.28
N ASN A 181 -24.92 18.39 -7.84
CA ASN A 181 -25.80 18.58 -6.67
C ASN A 181 -27.17 17.89 -6.76
N LYS A 182 -27.58 17.44 -7.96
CA LYS A 182 -28.84 16.72 -8.20
C LYS A 182 -28.69 15.21 -8.29
N THR A 183 -27.46 14.69 -8.30
CA THR A 183 -27.17 13.26 -8.37
C THR A 183 -27.46 12.61 -7.03
N GLU A 184 -28.36 11.64 -7.01
CA GLU A 184 -28.60 10.79 -5.84
C GLU A 184 -27.51 9.73 -5.75
N VAL A 185 -26.70 9.77 -4.68
CA VAL A 185 -25.68 8.75 -4.38
C VAL A 185 -26.25 7.78 -3.35
N VAL A 186 -26.55 6.56 -3.78
CA VAL A 186 -26.94 5.46 -2.89
C VAL A 186 -25.69 4.67 -2.51
N TYR A 187 -25.45 4.52 -1.20
CA TYR A 187 -24.35 3.69 -0.70
C TYR A 187 -24.89 2.48 0.06
N GLU A 188 -24.35 1.30 -0.25
CA GLU A 188 -24.60 0.07 0.49
C GLU A 188 -23.29 -0.72 0.63
N GLU A 189 -22.90 -1.09 1.86
CA GLU A 189 -21.70 -1.92 2.06
C GLU A 189 -21.80 -3.27 1.32
N THR A 190 -22.99 -3.89 1.39
CA THR A 190 -23.37 -5.07 0.61
C THR A 190 -24.67 -4.76 -0.12
N PRO A 191 -24.79 -5.03 -1.43
CA PRO A 191 -25.95 -4.62 -2.20
C PRO A 191 -27.20 -5.39 -1.77
N SER A 192 -28.29 -4.66 -1.48
CA SER A 192 -29.56 -5.25 -1.08
C SER A 192 -30.30 -5.87 -2.28
N LYS A 193 -31.20 -6.82 -2.00
CA LYS A 193 -32.02 -7.44 -3.05
C LYS A 193 -32.93 -6.40 -3.71
N GLU A 194 -33.39 -5.42 -2.94
CA GLU A 194 -34.24 -4.32 -3.37
C GLU A 194 -33.50 -3.37 -4.31
N THR A 195 -32.25 -3.02 -3.97
CA THR A 195 -31.37 -2.21 -4.83
C THR A 195 -31.09 -2.93 -6.15
N LEU A 196 -30.75 -4.23 -6.09
CA LEU A 196 -30.53 -5.04 -7.30
C LEU A 196 -31.82 -5.29 -8.10
N ALA A 197 -33.00 -5.32 -7.47
CA ALA A 197 -34.28 -5.43 -8.18
C ALA A 197 -34.66 -4.12 -8.89
N SER A 198 -34.24 -2.97 -8.34
CA SER A 198 -34.47 -1.64 -8.90
C SER A 198 -33.30 -1.12 -9.75
N TRP A 199 -32.43 -2.02 -10.22
CA TRP A 199 -31.19 -1.73 -10.96
C TRP A 199 -31.34 -0.72 -12.11
N LYS A 200 -32.48 -0.74 -12.83
CA LYS A 200 -32.77 0.16 -13.96
C LYS A 200 -32.80 1.65 -13.59
N ARG A 201 -32.87 1.96 -12.29
CA ARG A 201 -32.85 3.34 -11.77
C ARG A 201 -31.45 3.90 -11.61
N PHE A 202 -30.41 3.09 -11.74
CA PHE A 202 -29.03 3.52 -11.58
C PHE A 202 -28.37 3.70 -12.94
N SER A 203 -27.74 4.85 -13.17
CA SER A 203 -26.96 5.10 -14.40
C SER A 203 -25.71 4.22 -14.45
N TYR A 204 -25.06 4.05 -13.30
CA TYR A 204 -23.91 3.16 -13.12
C TYR A 204 -23.70 2.84 -11.64
N ALA A 205 -22.82 1.86 -11.39
CA ALA A 205 -22.33 1.49 -10.08
C ALA A 205 -20.80 1.65 -9.97
N ILE A 206 -20.33 2.00 -8.78
CA ILE A 206 -18.92 1.96 -8.38
C ILE A 206 -18.81 0.93 -7.26
N VAL A 207 -18.10 -0.17 -7.49
CA VAL A 207 -17.92 -1.25 -6.51
C VAL A 207 -16.48 -1.23 -6.02
N ALA A 208 -16.29 -0.90 -4.74
CA ALA A 208 -15.00 -0.80 -4.07
C ALA A 208 -14.75 -2.02 -3.18
N VAL A 209 -13.78 -2.85 -3.58
CA VAL A 209 -13.42 -4.09 -2.90
C VAL A 209 -11.91 -4.18 -2.72
N GLY A 210 -11.43 -5.06 -1.86
CA GLY A 210 -9.99 -5.11 -1.61
C GLY A 210 -9.56 -5.90 -0.38
N GLU A 211 -8.25 -5.90 -0.14
CA GLU A 211 -7.64 -6.52 1.03
C GLU A 211 -8.00 -5.78 2.33
N SER A 212 -7.97 -6.49 3.46
CA SER A 212 -7.88 -5.83 4.77
C SER A 212 -6.49 -5.24 4.98
N PRO A 213 -6.31 -4.27 5.91
CA PRO A 213 -5.00 -3.86 6.37
C PRO A 213 -4.19 -5.04 6.92
N TYR A 214 -2.91 -5.09 6.56
CA TYR A 214 -1.91 -6.02 7.09
C TYR A 214 -0.52 -5.38 7.03
N ALA A 215 0.41 -5.93 7.80
CA ALA A 215 1.83 -5.60 7.72
C ALA A 215 2.64 -6.87 8.01
N GLU A 216 3.77 -7.04 7.31
CA GLU A 216 4.71 -8.15 7.52
C GLU A 216 4.05 -9.54 7.42
N THR A 217 4.40 -10.48 8.30
CA THR A 217 3.97 -11.89 8.27
C THR A 217 2.45 -12.08 8.24
N PRO A 218 1.61 -11.31 8.98
CA PRO A 218 0.16 -11.35 8.80
C PRO A 218 -0.35 -11.08 7.38
N GLY A 219 0.48 -10.48 6.52
CA GLY A 219 0.20 -10.29 5.10
C GLY A 219 0.54 -11.48 4.21
N ASP A 220 1.24 -12.51 4.71
CA ASP A 220 1.59 -13.68 3.90
C ASP A 220 0.31 -14.45 3.52
N ASN A 221 0.09 -14.60 2.20
CA ASN A 221 -1.13 -15.20 1.66
C ASN A 221 -0.82 -15.92 0.35
N SER A 222 -1.03 -17.23 0.30
CA SER A 222 -0.79 -18.07 -0.87
C SER A 222 -1.97 -18.13 -1.86
N GLU A 223 -3.16 -17.70 -1.44
CA GLU A 223 -4.38 -17.75 -2.25
C GLU A 223 -4.59 -16.46 -3.05
N LEU A 224 -4.27 -15.31 -2.46
CA LEU A 224 -4.38 -13.98 -3.08
C LEU A 224 -5.76 -13.68 -3.71
N ILE A 225 -6.83 -14.25 -3.15
CA ILE A 225 -8.22 -14.00 -3.56
C ILE A 225 -8.71 -12.69 -2.94
N ILE A 226 -9.55 -11.93 -3.66
CA ILE A 226 -10.17 -10.71 -3.14
C ILE A 226 -11.11 -11.10 -1.96
N PRO A 227 -10.84 -10.64 -0.73
CA PRO A 227 -11.60 -11.08 0.44
C PRO A 227 -13.01 -10.46 0.48
N PHE A 228 -13.78 -10.82 1.50
CA PHE A 228 -15.16 -10.32 1.73
C PHE A 228 -16.14 -10.64 0.59
N ASN A 229 -15.93 -11.77 -0.10
CA ASN A 229 -16.68 -12.14 -1.30
C ASN A 229 -16.63 -11.03 -2.37
N GLY A 230 -15.49 -10.33 -2.49
CA GLY A 230 -15.35 -9.17 -3.36
C GLY A 230 -15.61 -9.50 -4.83
N SER A 231 -15.10 -10.63 -5.33
CA SER A 231 -15.39 -11.10 -6.70
C SER A 231 -16.88 -11.30 -6.94
N ASP A 232 -17.57 -11.99 -6.03
CA ASP A 232 -19.01 -12.26 -6.12
C ASP A 232 -19.82 -10.96 -6.07
N MET A 233 -19.44 -10.03 -5.18
CA MET A 233 -20.12 -8.74 -5.04
C MET A 233 -19.99 -7.90 -6.31
N VAL A 234 -18.77 -7.80 -6.87
CA VAL A 234 -18.54 -7.11 -8.14
C VAL A 234 -19.37 -7.74 -9.25
N THR A 235 -19.35 -9.07 -9.36
CA THR A 235 -20.07 -9.81 -10.39
C THR A 235 -21.59 -9.61 -10.27
N ALA A 236 -22.16 -9.77 -9.08
CA ALA A 236 -23.60 -9.64 -8.84
C ALA A 236 -24.15 -8.25 -9.18
N VAL A 237 -23.36 -7.19 -8.95
CA VAL A 237 -23.72 -5.82 -9.33
C VAL A 237 -23.55 -5.62 -10.84
N ALA A 238 -22.41 -6.05 -11.40
CA ALA A 238 -22.06 -5.88 -12.81
C ALA A 238 -22.97 -6.66 -13.77
N GLU A 239 -23.60 -7.74 -13.32
CA GLU A 239 -24.64 -8.45 -14.09
C GLU A 239 -25.89 -7.61 -14.37
N LYS A 240 -26.14 -6.56 -13.58
CA LYS A 240 -27.36 -5.75 -13.67
C LYS A 240 -27.09 -4.30 -14.00
N ILE A 241 -26.03 -3.71 -13.46
CA ILE A 241 -25.74 -2.27 -13.55
C ILE A 241 -24.35 -2.10 -14.20
N PRO A 242 -24.19 -1.19 -15.19
CA PRO A 242 -22.87 -0.83 -15.70
C PRO A 242 -21.93 -0.44 -14.56
N THR A 243 -20.81 -1.16 -14.41
CA THR A 243 -20.01 -1.13 -13.17
C THR A 243 -18.54 -0.76 -13.41
N LEU A 244 -18.05 0.19 -12.62
CA LEU A 244 -16.62 0.40 -12.34
C LEU A 244 -16.27 -0.40 -11.08
N ALA A 245 -15.35 -1.36 -11.21
CA ALA A 245 -14.72 -1.99 -10.05
C ALA A 245 -13.44 -1.25 -9.68
N ILE A 246 -13.27 -0.95 -8.38
CA ILE A 246 -12.06 -0.35 -7.83
C ILE A 246 -11.48 -1.33 -6.81
N LEU A 247 -10.28 -1.83 -7.09
CA LEU A 247 -9.56 -2.78 -6.25
C LEU A 247 -8.54 -2.05 -5.37
N PHE A 248 -8.71 -2.16 -4.06
CA PHE A 248 -7.78 -1.68 -3.04
C PHE A 248 -6.91 -2.84 -2.54
N SER A 249 -5.64 -2.87 -2.89
CA SER A 249 -4.74 -3.97 -2.50
C SER A 249 -3.30 -3.52 -2.39
N GLY A 250 -2.51 -4.19 -1.54
CA GLY A 250 -1.07 -3.95 -1.45
C GLY A 250 -0.27 -4.56 -2.62
N ARG A 251 -0.93 -5.38 -3.44
CA ARG A 251 -0.32 -6.26 -4.46
C ARG A 251 -1.36 -6.76 -5.48
N PRO A 252 -0.94 -7.38 -6.59
CA PRO A 252 -1.84 -8.08 -7.50
C PRO A 252 -2.64 -9.18 -6.78
N MET A 253 -3.92 -9.27 -7.11
CA MET A 253 -4.86 -10.27 -6.58
C MET A 253 -5.38 -11.15 -7.72
N VAL A 254 -5.91 -12.33 -7.41
CA VAL A 254 -6.66 -13.15 -8.37
C VAL A 254 -7.82 -12.33 -8.90
N LEU A 255 -7.83 -12.11 -10.22
CA LEU A 255 -8.93 -11.49 -10.94
C LEU A 255 -9.68 -12.60 -11.68
N GLU A 256 -10.79 -13.03 -11.10
CA GLU A 256 -11.62 -14.06 -11.70
C GLU A 256 -12.14 -13.62 -13.08
N PRO A 257 -12.28 -14.54 -14.06
CA PRO A 257 -12.75 -14.20 -15.40
C PRO A 257 -14.06 -13.42 -15.40
N GLN A 258 -15.00 -13.76 -14.51
CA GLN A 258 -16.30 -13.09 -14.41
C GLN A 258 -16.17 -11.61 -14.03
N VAL A 259 -15.24 -11.25 -13.14
CA VAL A 259 -14.97 -9.85 -12.78
C VAL A 259 -14.48 -9.09 -14.01
N LEU A 260 -13.54 -9.66 -14.76
CA LEU A 260 -13.01 -9.06 -15.98
C LEU A 260 -14.04 -9.00 -17.10
N GLU A 261 -14.92 -9.99 -17.24
CA GLU A 261 -15.91 -10.04 -18.32
C GLU A 261 -17.10 -9.11 -18.07
N LYS A 262 -17.57 -8.98 -16.82
CA LYS A 262 -18.81 -8.26 -16.49
C LYS A 262 -18.62 -6.77 -16.21
N THR A 263 -17.44 -6.36 -15.73
CA THR A 263 -17.20 -4.95 -15.39
C THR A 263 -16.97 -4.08 -16.63
N GLY A 264 -17.50 -2.86 -16.64
CA GLY A 264 -17.24 -1.89 -17.71
C GLY A 264 -15.83 -1.28 -17.60
N ALA A 265 -15.35 -1.10 -16.37
CA ALA A 265 -13.97 -0.73 -16.09
C ALA A 265 -13.46 -1.35 -14.79
N LEU A 266 -12.14 -1.53 -14.71
CA LEU A 266 -11.44 -2.02 -13.52
C LEU A 266 -10.22 -1.13 -13.25
N VAL A 267 -10.12 -0.61 -12.03
CA VAL A 267 -9.01 0.22 -11.57
C VAL A 267 -8.31 -0.46 -10.39
N ALA A 268 -6.99 -0.61 -10.47
CA ALA A 268 -6.16 -0.90 -9.31
C ALA A 268 -5.80 0.42 -8.61
N ALA A 269 -6.33 0.61 -7.40
CA ALA A 269 -6.11 1.81 -6.59
C ALA A 269 -4.95 1.67 -5.59
N TRP A 270 -4.44 0.45 -5.43
CA TRP A 270 -3.43 0.10 -4.44
C TRP A 270 -3.91 0.39 -3.00
N LEU A 271 -3.04 0.96 -2.17
CA LEU A 271 -3.37 1.52 -0.85
C LEU A 271 -3.14 3.05 -0.89
N PRO A 272 -4.14 3.82 -1.37
CA PRO A 272 -3.96 5.24 -1.72
C PRO A 272 -3.81 6.19 -0.52
N GLY A 273 -3.96 5.72 0.72
CA GLY A 273 -3.81 6.58 1.91
C GLY A 273 -5.02 7.48 2.11
N THR A 274 -4.82 8.70 2.65
CA THR A 274 -5.93 9.51 3.21
C THR A 274 -6.72 10.33 2.20
N GLU A 275 -6.25 10.47 0.96
CA GLU A 275 -6.77 11.46 0.02
C GLU A 275 -7.61 10.83 -1.11
N GLY A 276 -8.74 10.21 -0.74
CA GLY A 276 -9.65 9.52 -1.68
C GLY A 276 -10.18 10.38 -2.82
N GLN A 277 -10.13 11.72 -2.67
CA GLN A 277 -10.44 12.66 -3.75
C GLN A 277 -9.53 12.47 -4.98
N GLY A 278 -8.30 12.00 -4.80
CA GLY A 278 -7.42 11.67 -5.93
C GLY A 278 -7.97 10.54 -6.81
N ILE A 279 -8.82 9.66 -6.27
CA ILE A 279 -9.51 8.64 -7.07
C ILE A 279 -10.61 9.29 -7.91
N ALA A 280 -11.46 10.09 -7.28
CA ALA A 280 -12.57 10.80 -7.92
C ALA A 280 -12.09 11.71 -9.07
N ASP A 281 -10.99 12.43 -8.87
CA ASP A 281 -10.37 13.28 -9.89
C ASP A 281 -10.12 12.57 -11.21
N VAL A 282 -9.75 11.29 -11.18
CA VAL A 282 -9.41 10.53 -12.38
C VAL A 282 -10.63 9.82 -12.96
N ILE A 283 -11.43 9.13 -12.12
CA ILE A 283 -12.59 8.36 -12.62
C ILE A 283 -13.68 9.26 -13.21
N PHE A 284 -13.73 10.54 -12.82
CA PHE A 284 -14.64 11.55 -13.36
C PHE A 284 -13.97 12.51 -14.36
N GLY A 285 -12.71 12.25 -14.77
CA GLY A 285 -12.07 12.94 -15.89
C GLY A 285 -11.53 14.35 -15.63
N ASP A 286 -11.30 14.79 -14.39
CA ASP A 286 -10.51 16.02 -14.17
C ASP A 286 -9.04 15.82 -14.55
N TYR A 287 -8.57 14.56 -14.46
CA TYR A 287 -7.22 14.13 -14.83
C TYR A 287 -7.27 12.79 -15.55
N GLU A 288 -6.28 12.54 -16.40
CA GLU A 288 -6.10 11.26 -17.09
C GLU A 288 -5.45 10.22 -16.18
N PHE A 289 -5.75 8.94 -16.45
CA PHE A 289 -4.97 7.82 -15.92
C PHE A 289 -3.54 7.86 -16.48
N ARG A 290 -2.55 7.76 -15.59
CA ARG A 290 -1.12 7.72 -15.94
C ARG A 290 -0.37 6.57 -15.28
N GLY A 291 -0.95 5.94 -14.27
CA GLY A 291 -0.31 4.85 -13.55
C GLY A 291 -0.06 3.67 -14.49
N LYS A 292 1.11 3.07 -14.35
CA LYS A 292 1.50 1.82 -14.99
C LYS A 292 1.85 0.83 -13.90
N LEU A 293 1.59 -0.46 -14.14
CA LEU A 293 1.85 -1.52 -13.20
C LEU A 293 3.34 -1.56 -12.83
N PRO A 294 3.70 -1.39 -11.54
CA PRO A 294 5.08 -1.53 -11.07
C PRO A 294 5.46 -2.99 -10.83
N VAL A 295 4.51 -3.91 -10.97
CA VAL A 295 4.66 -5.36 -10.79
C VAL A 295 3.80 -6.11 -11.81
N SER A 296 4.23 -7.27 -12.25
CA SER A 296 3.45 -8.14 -13.14
C SER A 296 2.18 -8.64 -12.45
N TRP A 297 1.04 -8.62 -13.14
CA TRP A 297 -0.20 -9.22 -12.66
C TRP A 297 -0.28 -10.67 -13.14
N PHE A 298 -0.34 -11.64 -12.22
CA PHE A 298 -0.42 -13.07 -12.55
C PHE A 298 -1.82 -13.47 -13.03
N LYS A 299 -1.93 -14.56 -13.81
CA LYS A 299 -3.20 -15.19 -14.19
C LYS A 299 -3.70 -16.17 -13.12
N SER A 300 -2.77 -16.94 -12.55
CA SER A 300 -2.99 -17.84 -11.42
C SER A 300 -1.84 -17.72 -10.43
N VAL A 301 -2.09 -17.97 -9.15
CA VAL A 301 -1.06 -18.03 -8.11
C VAL A 301 -0.02 -19.13 -8.39
N ASP A 302 -0.37 -20.15 -9.18
CA ASP A 302 0.57 -21.21 -9.61
C ASP A 302 1.72 -20.68 -10.48
N GLN A 303 1.61 -19.47 -11.02
CA GLN A 303 2.68 -18.84 -11.80
C GLN A 303 3.73 -18.15 -10.92
N LEU A 304 3.54 -18.10 -9.60
CA LEU A 304 4.44 -17.39 -8.70
C LEU A 304 5.63 -18.27 -8.29
N PRO A 305 6.86 -17.72 -8.26
CA PRO A 305 7.23 -16.34 -8.58
C PRO A 305 7.24 -16.06 -10.10
N LEU A 306 6.68 -14.91 -10.50
CA LEU A 306 6.59 -14.49 -11.91
C LEU A 306 7.71 -13.48 -12.23
N ASP A 307 8.82 -13.98 -12.75
CA ASP A 307 10.00 -13.20 -13.14
C ASP A 307 9.88 -12.71 -14.60
N ILE A 308 10.26 -11.46 -14.86
CA ILE A 308 10.23 -10.85 -16.20
C ILE A 308 11.27 -11.45 -17.14
N ASP A 309 12.39 -11.94 -16.60
CA ASP A 309 13.48 -12.53 -17.37
C ASP A 309 13.32 -14.05 -17.56
N ALA A 310 12.26 -14.65 -16.99
CA ALA A 310 12.02 -16.07 -17.10
C ALA A 310 11.45 -16.47 -18.48
N ASN A 311 11.95 -17.60 -19.01
CA ASN A 311 11.33 -18.26 -20.16
C ASN A 311 9.88 -18.65 -19.81
N GLY A 312 8.91 -18.14 -20.56
CA GLY A 312 7.49 -18.39 -20.31
C GLY A 312 6.76 -17.31 -19.50
N TYR A 313 7.30 -16.08 -19.44
CA TYR A 313 6.60 -14.91 -18.89
C TYR A 313 5.25 -14.66 -19.58
N LEU A 314 4.17 -15.09 -18.92
CA LEU A 314 2.79 -15.02 -19.43
C LEU A 314 1.86 -14.40 -18.39
N PRO A 315 2.06 -13.11 -18.05
CA PRO A 315 1.21 -12.39 -17.11
C PRO A 315 -0.23 -12.22 -17.63
N LEU A 316 -1.18 -11.97 -16.73
CA LEU A 316 -2.49 -11.42 -17.07
C LEU A 316 -2.34 -9.98 -17.58
N PHE A 317 -1.58 -9.17 -16.84
CA PHE A 317 -1.16 -7.83 -17.25
C PHE A 317 0.35 -7.68 -17.02
N PRO A 318 1.15 -7.35 -18.05
CA PRO A 318 2.60 -7.26 -17.91
C PRO A 318 3.05 -6.08 -17.05
N LEU A 319 4.30 -6.14 -16.58
CA LEU A 319 4.98 -4.98 -15.98
C LEU A 319 4.87 -3.78 -16.93
N GLY A 320 4.53 -2.61 -16.39
CA GLY A 320 4.34 -1.38 -17.16
C GLY A 320 2.99 -1.28 -17.87
N PHE A 321 2.10 -2.26 -17.76
CA PHE A 321 0.74 -2.17 -18.30
C PHE A 321 -0.08 -1.09 -17.59
N GLY A 322 -0.97 -0.44 -18.33
CA GLY A 322 -1.94 0.50 -17.80
C GLY A 322 -2.58 1.24 -18.95
N LEU A 323 -3.90 1.28 -19.01
CA LEU A 323 -4.64 1.95 -20.06
C LEU A 323 -4.70 3.46 -19.79
N ASN A 324 -4.93 4.22 -20.86
CA ASN A 324 -5.42 5.59 -20.78
C ASN A 324 -6.89 5.59 -21.26
N CYS A 325 -7.70 6.57 -20.87
CA CYS A 325 -9.10 6.65 -21.32
C CYS A 325 -9.24 6.69 -22.85
N ASP A 326 -8.27 7.27 -23.56
CA ASP A 326 -8.29 7.41 -25.03
C ASP A 326 -7.69 6.20 -25.79
N SER A 327 -7.04 5.26 -25.08
CA SER A 327 -6.20 4.22 -25.71
C SER A 327 -6.95 3.07 -26.41
N VAL A 328 -8.29 3.13 -26.50
CA VAL A 328 -9.12 2.05 -27.05
C VAL A 328 -9.21 2.07 -28.59
N GLU A 329 -8.61 3.05 -29.27
CA GLU A 329 -8.56 3.04 -30.75
C GLU A 329 -7.67 1.92 -31.34
N ASN A 330 -6.74 1.33 -30.58
CA ASN A 330 -5.73 0.42 -31.14
C ASN A 330 -5.85 -1.08 -30.81
N SER A 331 -6.86 -1.53 -30.04
CA SER A 331 -6.96 -2.95 -29.64
C SER A 331 -7.87 -3.82 -30.52
N LYS A 332 -8.43 -3.27 -31.62
CA LYS A 332 -9.21 -4.05 -32.62
C LYS A 332 -8.39 -4.47 -33.86
N GLN A 333 -7.07 -4.36 -33.83
CA GLN A 333 -6.18 -4.82 -34.90
C GLN A 333 -4.96 -5.58 -34.34
N VAL A 334 -5.16 -6.72 -33.68
CA VAL A 334 -4.24 -7.88 -33.70
C VAL A 334 -5.06 -9.14 -33.52
#